data_AF-A0A9P1FXH0-F1
#
_entry.id   AF-A0A9P1FXH0-F1
#
_cell.length_a   1.000
_cell.length_b   1.000
_cell.length_c   1.000
_cell.angle_alpha   90.00
_cell.angle_beta   90.00
_cell.angle_gamma   90.00
#
_symmetry.space_group_name_H-M   'P 1'
#
loop_
_entity.id
_entity.type
_entity.pdbx_description
1 polymer ?
#
loop_
_entity_poly.entity_id
_entity_poly.type
_entity_poly.pdbx_seq_one_letter_code
_entity_poly.pdbx_strand_id
1 'polypeptide(L)'
;MSELTPKPTGPLNYEEIRLARELLLRALSHGQMEIWTPIVEELGKNQGPASQTSQASKAEWIPRVVCGKLETGTLRGSRKRKFEKTVAAAEASRKDKVLLWRKFARGKGKQAWPKVHRVNFAQLKGWLKARRLFDCFALRRLKRTDFADMRLSLAAGVRILWGSYRNVTAPVSAETSGWLPAYHGTWFYGLWSILHHGIFLESTNEGRGHEFWAPGVYVTRRFETAREYARPHQLFSDGTFYRCVVKVRYNPQEVRKQRSKGGDQVVVPSCAVVIEGVFFCANDPPTKGEERFEDWQDELEVIPYGIERFGIDEKIELERDCAGQKDDELQEERRGTAAQTSPEKLLSADLPCQPKRRARRARRAQRRAGGGTGDVG
;
A
#
# COMPACT_ATOMS: atom_id res chain seq x y z
N MET A 1 2.60 -59.62 17.58
CA MET A 1 2.09 -58.71 18.62
C MET A 1 1.51 -57.50 17.92
N SER A 2 0.19 -57.47 17.73
CA SER A 2 -0.54 -56.36 17.08
C SER A 2 -1.15 -55.49 18.18
N GLU A 3 -0.49 -54.38 18.50
CA GLU A 3 -1.02 -53.40 19.45
C GLU A 3 -2.21 -52.66 18.81
N LEU A 4 -3.37 -52.80 19.46
CA LEU A 4 -4.60 -52.09 19.15
C LEU A 4 -4.43 -50.62 19.56
N THR A 5 -4.24 -49.73 18.60
CA THR A 5 -4.37 -48.29 18.84
C THR A 5 -5.84 -47.95 19.12
N PRO A 6 -6.16 -47.24 20.21
CA PRO A 6 -7.55 -46.88 20.53
C PRO A 6 -8.12 -45.93 19.47
N LYS A 7 -9.35 -46.21 19.01
CA LYS A 7 -10.09 -45.32 18.13
C LYS A 7 -10.50 -44.05 18.91
N PRO A 8 -10.28 -42.85 18.38
CA PRO A 8 -10.74 -41.62 19.03
C PRO A 8 -12.27 -41.56 19.04
N THR A 9 -12.87 -41.39 20.22
CA THR A 9 -14.34 -41.38 20.43
C THR A 9 -14.96 -39.98 20.43
N GLY A 10 -14.36 -39.00 19.76
CA GLY A 10 -14.88 -37.63 19.71
C GLY A 10 -14.35 -36.78 18.56
N PRO A 11 -15.02 -35.65 18.24
CA PRO A 11 -14.53 -34.70 17.25
C PRO A 11 -13.22 -34.07 17.71
N LEU A 12 -12.26 -33.98 16.79
CA LEU A 12 -10.95 -33.38 17.06
C LEU A 12 -11.09 -31.93 17.53
N ASN A 13 -10.41 -31.57 18.61
CA ASN A 13 -10.34 -30.20 19.08
C ASN A 13 -9.36 -29.36 18.21
N TYR A 14 -9.34 -28.05 18.43
CA TYR A 14 -8.55 -27.13 17.61
C TYR A 14 -7.04 -27.42 17.60
N GLU A 15 -6.47 -27.79 18.76
CA GLU A 15 -5.05 -28.10 18.86
C GLU A 15 -4.70 -29.41 18.14
N GLU A 16 -5.59 -30.40 18.17
CA GLU A 16 -5.41 -31.66 17.44
C GLU A 16 -5.44 -31.42 15.92
N ILE A 17 -6.31 -30.54 15.43
CA ILE A 17 -6.38 -30.14 14.01
C ILE A 17 -5.11 -29.37 13.61
N ARG A 18 -4.62 -28.46 14.47
CA ARG A 18 -3.38 -27.70 14.22
C ARG A 18 -2.17 -28.63 14.12
N LEU A 19 -2.04 -29.55 15.06
CA LEU A 19 -0.93 -30.52 15.11
C LEU A 19 -0.96 -31.47 13.91
N ALA A 20 -2.14 -31.98 13.54
CA ALA A 20 -2.32 -32.82 12.35
C ALA A 20 -1.89 -32.09 11.07
N ARG A 21 -2.20 -30.79 10.96
CA ARG A 21 -1.81 -29.96 9.81
C ARG A 21 -0.29 -29.71 9.76
N GLU A 22 0.36 -29.47 10.89
CA GLU A 22 1.82 -29.31 10.94
C GLU A 22 2.56 -30.61 10.58
N LEU A 23 2.06 -31.75 11.07
CA LEU A 23 2.59 -33.07 10.73
C LEU A 23 2.42 -33.39 9.24
N LEU A 24 1.26 -33.06 8.66
CA LEU A 24 1.01 -33.23 7.23
C LEU A 24 1.98 -32.39 6.37
N LEU A 25 2.22 -31.14 6.76
CA LEU A 25 3.15 -30.26 6.04
C LEU A 25 4.60 -30.78 6.12
N ARG A 26 5.01 -31.34 7.26
CA ARG A 26 6.33 -31.99 7.41
C ARG A 26 6.44 -33.26 6.57
N ALA A 27 5.40 -34.10 6.55
CA ALA A 27 5.39 -35.32 5.74
C ALA A 27 5.47 -35.00 4.24
N LEU A 28 4.77 -33.95 3.77
CA LEU A 28 4.86 -33.46 2.41
C LEU A 28 6.26 -32.95 2.04
N SER A 29 6.98 -32.31 2.98
CA SER A 29 8.36 -31.88 2.73
C SER A 29 9.38 -33.04 2.66
N HIS A 30 9.01 -34.22 3.16
CA HIS A 30 9.89 -35.40 3.20
C HIS A 30 9.48 -36.51 2.23
N GLY A 31 8.50 -36.27 1.35
CA GLY A 31 8.10 -37.24 0.31
C GLY A 31 7.43 -38.52 0.84
N GLN A 32 6.94 -38.52 2.08
CA GLN A 32 6.27 -39.68 2.68
C GLN A 32 4.75 -39.59 2.48
N MET A 33 4.27 -40.12 1.36
CA MET A 33 2.85 -40.06 0.97
C MET A 33 2.01 -41.29 1.36
N GLU A 34 2.63 -42.42 1.70
CA GLU A 34 1.92 -43.71 1.72
C GLU A 34 1.03 -43.97 2.96
N ILE A 35 0.92 -43.04 3.91
CA ILE A 35 0.26 -43.31 5.22
C ILE A 35 -1.10 -42.60 5.43
N TRP A 36 -1.52 -41.65 4.58
CA TRP A 36 -2.57 -40.68 4.99
C TRP A 36 -3.88 -40.63 4.19
N THR A 37 -4.10 -41.52 3.23
CA THR A 37 -5.32 -41.56 2.40
C THR A 37 -6.64 -41.73 3.19
N PRO A 38 -6.73 -42.54 4.26
CA PRO A 38 -8.01 -42.81 4.93
C PRO A 38 -8.61 -41.61 5.70
N ILE A 39 -7.76 -40.72 6.21
CA ILE A 39 -8.19 -39.61 7.10
C ILE A 39 -8.84 -38.45 6.31
N VAL A 40 -8.50 -38.32 5.04
CA VAL A 40 -9.05 -37.28 4.15
C VAL A 40 -10.47 -37.63 3.69
N GLU A 41 -10.82 -38.92 3.55
CA GLU A 41 -12.17 -39.36 3.16
C GLU A 41 -13.21 -39.19 4.28
N GLU A 42 -12.80 -39.23 5.55
CA GLU A 42 -13.70 -39.18 6.69
C GLU A 42 -14.19 -37.74 7.00
N LEU A 43 -13.40 -36.73 6.62
CA LEU A 43 -13.76 -35.31 6.73
C LEU A 43 -14.79 -34.84 5.69
N GLY A 44 -15.09 -35.66 4.67
CA GLY A 44 -15.99 -35.32 3.57
C GLY A 44 -17.49 -35.60 3.81
N LYS A 45 -17.86 -36.32 4.87
CA LYS A 45 -19.22 -36.90 5.01
C LYS A 45 -20.24 -36.09 5.82
N ASN A 46 -19.88 -34.93 6.40
CA ASN A 46 -20.75 -34.16 7.29
C ASN A 46 -21.24 -32.82 6.69
N GLN A 47 -22.11 -32.86 5.67
CA GLN A 47 -22.92 -31.69 5.27
C GLN A 47 -24.36 -32.09 4.97
N GLY A 48 -25.29 -31.71 5.86
CA GLY A 48 -26.74 -31.87 5.69
C GLY A 48 -27.40 -30.72 4.91
N PRO A 49 -28.66 -30.89 4.45
CA PRO A 49 -29.32 -29.94 3.57
C PRO A 49 -30.04 -28.81 4.33
N ALA A 50 -30.02 -27.59 3.75
CA ALA A 50 -30.71 -26.41 4.28
C ALA A 50 -32.09 -26.21 3.63
N SER A 51 -33.09 -25.94 4.47
CA SER A 51 -34.49 -25.70 4.11
C SER A 51 -34.76 -24.24 3.70
N GLN A 52 -35.76 -24.08 2.83
CA GLN A 52 -36.30 -22.80 2.35
C GLN A 52 -37.50 -22.37 3.17
N THR A 53 -37.66 -21.06 3.41
CA THR A 53 -38.97 -20.43 3.63
C THR A 53 -38.98 -18.97 3.16
N SER A 54 -40.19 -18.50 2.86
CA SER A 54 -40.59 -17.46 1.92
C SER A 54 -41.28 -16.25 2.59
N GLN A 55 -41.31 -15.11 1.85
CA GLN A 55 -42.32 -14.02 1.84
C GLN A 55 -42.61 -13.26 3.16
N ALA A 56 -43.05 -12.00 3.22
CA ALA A 56 -43.12 -10.81 2.38
C ALA A 56 -43.75 -9.71 3.28
N SER A 57 -43.37 -8.43 3.18
CA SER A 57 -44.33 -7.30 3.34
C SER A 57 -43.68 -5.90 3.18
N LYS A 58 -44.49 -5.02 2.60
CA LYS A 58 -44.36 -3.56 2.35
C LYS A 58 -43.61 -2.76 3.42
N ALA A 59 -42.72 -1.87 2.99
CA ALA A 59 -42.23 -0.75 3.78
C ALA A 59 -41.88 0.47 2.90
N GLU A 60 -42.56 1.57 3.20
CA GLU A 60 -42.10 2.96 3.30
C GLU A 60 -40.64 3.26 2.91
N TRP A 61 -40.45 4.28 2.07
CA TRP A 61 -39.17 4.69 1.49
C TRP A 61 -38.28 5.41 2.51
N ILE A 62 -37.72 4.64 3.44
CA ILE A 62 -36.51 4.98 4.19
C ILE A 62 -35.41 4.14 3.54
N PRO A 63 -34.27 4.69 3.08
CA PRO A 63 -33.18 3.87 2.56
C PRO A 63 -32.56 3.09 3.73
N ARG A 64 -33.16 1.94 4.06
CA ARG A 64 -32.46 0.85 4.72
C ARG A 64 -31.37 0.43 3.75
N VAL A 65 -30.18 0.97 3.95
CA VAL A 65 -28.94 0.33 3.51
C VAL A 65 -28.79 -0.92 4.37
N VAL A 66 -29.65 -1.91 4.12
CA VAL A 66 -29.26 -3.31 4.27
C VAL A 66 -28.02 -3.39 3.42
N CYS A 67 -26.88 -3.69 4.05
CA CYS A 67 -25.65 -4.06 3.37
C CYS A 67 -26.06 -4.91 2.17
N GLY A 68 -26.05 -4.29 0.98
CA GLY A 68 -26.79 -4.82 -0.15
C GLY A 68 -26.33 -6.25 -0.34
N LYS A 69 -27.26 -7.17 -0.65
CA LYS A 69 -26.85 -8.46 -1.23
C LYS A 69 -25.91 -8.09 -2.37
N LEU A 70 -24.61 -8.19 -2.12
CA LEU A 70 -23.59 -8.09 -3.14
C LEU A 70 -23.95 -9.26 -4.03
N GLU A 71 -24.59 -8.96 -5.15
CA GLU A 71 -24.62 -9.87 -6.28
C GLU A 71 -23.16 -9.98 -6.73
N THR A 72 -22.37 -10.73 -5.97
CA THR A 72 -21.06 -11.24 -6.35
C THR A 72 -21.31 -12.27 -7.44
N GLY A 73 -21.96 -11.90 -8.55
CA GLY A 73 -22.40 -12.83 -9.60
C GLY A 73 -21.24 -13.71 -10.11
N THR A 74 -20.02 -13.22 -9.92
CA THR A 74 -18.75 -13.88 -10.22
C THR A 74 -18.23 -14.84 -9.14
N LEU A 75 -18.50 -14.63 -7.84
CA LEU A 75 -18.01 -15.52 -6.77
C LEU A 75 -19.09 -16.53 -6.35
N ARG A 76 -18.78 -17.82 -6.47
CA ARG A 76 -19.66 -18.93 -6.06
C ARG A 76 -19.05 -19.74 -4.91
N GLY A 77 -19.93 -20.35 -4.10
CA GLY A 77 -19.56 -21.37 -3.11
C GLY A 77 -18.58 -20.91 -2.01
N SER A 78 -17.51 -21.68 -1.81
CA SER A 78 -16.50 -21.44 -0.76
C SER A 78 -15.76 -20.10 -0.93
N ARG A 79 -15.50 -19.66 -2.16
CA ARG A 79 -14.79 -18.40 -2.45
C ARG A 79 -15.60 -17.19 -1.99
N LYS A 80 -16.91 -17.19 -2.24
CA LYS A 80 -17.83 -16.14 -1.78
C LYS A 80 -17.80 -16.03 -0.25
N ARG A 81 -17.96 -17.15 0.47
CA ARG A 81 -17.91 -17.19 1.93
C ARG A 81 -16.57 -16.69 2.48
N LYS A 82 -15.45 -17.09 1.86
CA LYS A 82 -14.10 -16.59 2.23
C LYS A 82 -13.98 -15.08 2.02
N PHE A 83 -14.48 -14.57 0.89
CA PHE A 83 -14.50 -13.14 0.59
C PHE A 83 -15.33 -12.37 1.62
N GLU A 84 -16.56 -12.79 1.89
CA GLU A 84 -17.44 -12.16 2.88
C GLU A 84 -16.82 -12.15 4.28
N LYS A 85 -16.22 -13.26 4.72
CA LYS A 85 -15.49 -13.34 5.98
C LYS A 85 -14.32 -12.35 6.03
N THR A 86 -13.61 -12.20 4.91
CA THR A 86 -12.48 -11.26 4.80
C THR A 86 -12.95 -9.81 4.85
N VAL A 87 -14.05 -9.48 4.16
CA VAL A 87 -14.69 -8.15 4.24
C VAL A 87 -15.12 -7.84 5.66
N ALA A 88 -15.76 -8.78 6.35
CA ALA A 88 -16.18 -8.59 7.73
C ALA A 88 -14.99 -8.34 8.68
N ALA A 89 -13.90 -9.10 8.52
CA ALA A 89 -12.67 -8.90 9.29
C ALA A 89 -12.03 -7.52 9.02
N ALA A 90 -11.95 -7.12 7.75
CA ALA A 90 -11.42 -5.82 7.35
C ALA A 90 -12.29 -4.67 7.89
N GLU A 91 -13.61 -4.76 7.82
CA GLU A 91 -14.52 -3.75 8.39
C GLU A 91 -14.37 -3.64 9.91
N ALA A 92 -14.28 -4.78 10.61
CA ALA A 92 -14.06 -4.81 12.05
C ALA A 92 -12.73 -4.15 12.46
N SER A 93 -11.70 -4.22 11.60
CA SER A 93 -10.44 -3.50 11.82
C SER A 93 -10.56 -1.99 11.60
N ARG A 94 -11.26 -1.57 10.53
CA ARG A 94 -11.32 -0.16 10.11
C ARG A 94 -12.05 0.71 11.13
N LYS A 95 -13.15 0.21 11.72
CA LYS A 95 -14.03 0.97 12.64
C LYS A 95 -14.25 2.42 12.17
N ASP A 96 -14.17 3.38 13.08
CA ASP A 96 -14.30 4.82 12.80
C ASP A 96 -12.95 5.52 12.55
N LYS A 97 -11.88 4.76 12.24
CA LYS A 97 -10.54 5.33 12.01
C LYS A 97 -10.53 6.37 10.89
N VAL A 98 -11.32 6.17 9.82
CA VAL A 98 -11.41 7.12 8.71
C VAL A 98 -11.86 8.51 9.16
N LEU A 99 -12.81 8.59 10.10
CA LEU A 99 -13.26 9.88 10.64
C LEU A 99 -12.17 10.54 11.48
N LEU A 100 -11.44 9.74 12.27
CA LEU A 100 -10.29 10.23 13.03
C LEU A 100 -9.21 10.74 12.08
N TRP A 101 -8.89 10.01 11.02
CA TRP A 101 -7.91 10.43 10.04
C TRP A 101 -8.20 11.82 9.47
N ARG A 102 -9.45 12.10 9.10
CA ARG A 102 -9.85 13.41 8.59
C ARG A 102 -9.79 14.51 9.65
N LYS A 103 -10.12 14.17 10.90
CA LYS A 103 -10.00 15.08 12.04
C LYS A 103 -8.54 15.48 12.30
N PHE A 104 -7.62 14.52 12.19
CA PHE A 104 -6.20 14.72 12.50
C PHE A 104 -5.36 15.15 11.30
N ALA A 105 -5.83 14.92 10.06
CA ALA A 105 -5.16 15.40 8.86
C ALA A 105 -5.10 16.93 8.87
N ARG A 106 -3.87 17.46 9.02
CA ARG A 106 -3.61 18.90 9.07
C ARG A 106 -3.39 19.46 7.67
N GLY A 107 -3.08 20.75 7.61
CA GLY A 107 -2.32 21.30 6.49
C GLY A 107 -3.08 22.09 5.44
N LYS A 108 -4.38 22.36 5.63
CA LYS A 108 -5.11 23.26 4.74
C LYS A 108 -4.42 24.64 4.71
N GLY A 109 -3.85 25.00 3.56
CA GLY A 109 -3.30 26.34 3.28
C GLY A 109 -1.79 26.51 3.39
N LYS A 110 -1.04 25.58 4.01
CA LYS A 110 0.44 25.67 4.10
C LYS A 110 1.10 24.71 3.11
N GLN A 111 1.94 25.22 2.22
CA GLN A 111 2.76 24.40 1.33
C GLN A 111 3.94 23.80 2.11
N ALA A 112 4.24 22.52 1.90
CA ALA A 112 5.49 21.92 2.37
C ALA A 112 6.45 21.78 1.19
N TRP A 113 7.74 21.97 1.45
CA TRP A 113 8.77 21.87 0.43
C TRP A 113 9.45 20.50 0.52
N PRO A 114 9.78 19.88 -0.62
CA PRO A 114 10.59 18.67 -0.60
C PRO A 114 11.95 18.98 0.02
N LYS A 115 12.45 18.09 0.88
CA LYS A 115 13.83 18.20 1.36
C LYS A 115 14.76 17.65 0.28
N VAL A 116 15.95 18.24 0.14
CA VAL A 116 16.97 17.81 -0.84
C VAL A 116 17.71 16.54 -0.39
N HIS A 117 17.36 15.98 0.78
CA HIS A 117 18.06 14.82 1.33
C HIS A 117 17.90 13.56 0.47
N ARG A 118 18.94 12.72 0.51
CA ARG A 118 18.89 11.39 -0.09
C ARG A 118 17.86 10.54 0.66
N VAL A 119 16.70 10.32 0.05
CA VAL A 119 15.72 9.35 0.54
C VAL A 119 16.38 7.97 0.67
N ASN A 120 16.35 7.42 1.89
CA ASN A 120 16.70 6.04 2.17
C ASN A 120 15.42 5.25 2.49
N PHE A 121 15.18 4.17 1.74
CA PHE A 121 14.03 3.29 1.97
C PHE A 121 14.22 2.30 3.13
N ALA A 122 15.34 2.34 3.87
CA ALA A 122 15.60 1.46 5.00
C ALA A 122 14.52 1.54 6.08
N GLN A 123 14.09 2.75 6.45
CA GLN A 123 13.02 2.93 7.45
C GLN A 123 11.67 2.39 6.95
N LEU A 124 11.33 2.64 5.68
CA LEU A 124 10.12 2.06 5.07
C LEU A 124 10.17 0.53 5.03
N LYS A 125 11.33 -0.06 4.75
CA LYS A 125 11.53 -1.50 4.86
C LYS A 125 11.37 -1.96 6.32
N GLY A 126 11.90 -1.26 7.31
CA GLY A 126 11.63 -1.56 8.72
C GLY A 126 10.13 -1.56 9.03
N TRP A 127 9.41 -0.51 8.59
CA TRP A 127 7.96 -0.36 8.77
C TRP A 127 7.17 -1.53 8.16
N LEU A 128 7.52 -1.95 6.95
CA LEU A 128 6.90 -3.09 6.26
C LEU A 128 7.21 -4.43 6.98
N LYS A 129 8.43 -4.59 7.51
CA LYS A 129 8.88 -5.82 8.18
C LYS A 129 8.15 -6.00 9.51
N ALA A 130 8.05 -4.93 10.28
CA ALA A 130 7.36 -4.94 11.57
C ALA A 130 5.87 -5.31 11.45
N ARG A 131 5.26 -5.04 10.29
CA ARG A 131 3.88 -5.41 9.95
C ARG A 131 3.73 -6.77 9.26
N ARG A 132 4.84 -7.51 9.13
CA ARG A 132 4.93 -8.79 8.41
C ARG A 132 4.42 -8.69 6.97
N LEU A 133 4.57 -7.53 6.34
CA LEU A 133 4.12 -7.30 4.96
C LEU A 133 5.14 -7.77 3.92
N PHE A 134 6.37 -8.10 4.31
CA PHE A 134 7.37 -8.65 3.38
C PHE A 134 6.93 -9.97 2.76
N ASP A 135 6.22 -10.80 3.52
CA ASP A 135 5.69 -12.07 3.01
C ASP A 135 4.64 -11.82 1.91
N CYS A 136 4.01 -10.64 1.91
CA CYS A 136 3.06 -10.21 0.89
C CYS A 136 3.73 -9.50 -0.31
N PHE A 137 5.03 -9.21 -0.27
CA PHE A 137 5.72 -8.40 -1.28
C PHE A 137 7.00 -9.02 -1.84
N ALA A 138 7.15 -8.94 -3.16
CA ALA A 138 8.47 -8.90 -3.79
C ALA A 138 8.87 -7.44 -4.04
N LEU A 139 9.70 -6.88 -3.14
CA LEU A 139 10.19 -5.51 -3.27
C LEU A 139 11.24 -5.42 -4.37
N ARG A 140 11.06 -4.49 -5.30
CA ARG A 140 12.03 -4.18 -6.35
C ARG A 140 12.16 -2.67 -6.50
N ARG A 141 13.41 -2.21 -6.61
CA ARG A 141 13.67 -0.86 -7.06
C ARG A 141 13.40 -0.76 -8.55
N LEU A 142 12.60 0.23 -8.91
CA LEU A 142 12.19 0.45 -10.27
C LEU A 142 13.27 1.19 -11.05
N LYS A 143 13.50 0.75 -12.29
CA LYS A 143 14.35 1.51 -13.21
C LYS A 143 13.57 2.70 -13.75
N ARG A 144 14.30 3.71 -14.22
CA ARG A 144 13.72 4.94 -14.78
C ARG A 144 12.77 4.67 -15.95
N THR A 145 13.04 3.63 -16.73
CA THR A 145 12.28 3.20 -17.92
C THR A 145 10.97 2.51 -17.57
N ASP A 146 10.89 1.89 -16.40
CA ASP A 146 9.74 1.06 -16.01
C ASP A 146 8.47 1.91 -15.78
N PHE A 147 8.59 3.26 -15.70
CA PHE A 147 7.52 4.19 -15.35
C PHE A 147 7.55 5.50 -16.14
N ALA A 148 7.84 5.42 -17.44
CA ALA A 148 7.80 6.61 -18.31
C ALA A 148 6.49 7.40 -18.14
N ASP A 149 5.36 6.69 -18.06
CA ASP A 149 4.03 7.30 -17.92
C ASP A 149 3.78 7.96 -16.56
N MET A 150 4.40 7.49 -15.47
CA MET A 150 4.23 8.11 -14.14
C MET A 150 5.17 9.32 -13.96
N ARG A 151 6.25 9.37 -14.73
CA ARG A 151 7.35 10.32 -14.52
C ARG A 151 6.96 11.76 -14.83
N LEU A 152 6.06 11.96 -15.79
CA LEU A 152 5.59 13.30 -16.17
C LEU A 152 4.89 14.03 -15.00
N SER A 153 4.39 13.28 -14.02
CA SER A 153 3.55 13.78 -12.94
C SER A 153 4.28 13.96 -11.61
N LEU A 154 5.54 13.53 -11.49
CA LEU A 154 6.26 13.55 -10.22
C LEU A 154 7.23 14.73 -10.14
N ALA A 155 7.22 15.41 -8.99
CA ALA A 155 8.15 16.49 -8.70
C ALA A 155 9.62 16.00 -8.73
N ALA A 156 10.52 16.93 -9.04
CA ALA A 156 11.96 16.67 -8.97
C ALA A 156 12.35 16.18 -7.56
N GLY A 157 13.09 15.08 -7.50
CA GLY A 157 13.56 14.49 -6.23
C GLY A 157 12.67 13.39 -5.65
N VAL A 158 11.47 13.16 -6.19
CA VAL A 158 10.64 12.01 -5.79
C VAL A 158 11.34 10.70 -6.14
N ARG A 159 11.34 9.77 -5.20
CA ARG A 159 11.91 8.42 -5.38
C ARG A 159 10.79 7.41 -5.22
N ILE A 160 10.78 6.39 -6.06
CA ILE A 160 9.74 5.35 -6.02
C ILE A 160 10.37 4.00 -5.65
N LEU A 161 9.77 3.32 -4.69
CA LEU A 161 9.96 1.90 -4.43
C LEU A 161 8.70 1.16 -4.84
N TRP A 162 8.85 0.02 -5.50
CA TRP A 162 7.73 -0.85 -5.86
C TRP A 162 7.76 -2.13 -5.06
N GLY A 163 6.61 -2.53 -4.54
CA GLY A 163 6.36 -3.87 -4.03
C GLY A 163 5.36 -4.58 -4.93
N SER A 164 5.80 -5.64 -5.62
CA SER A 164 4.86 -6.56 -6.30
C SER A 164 4.13 -7.36 -5.24
N TYR A 165 2.81 -7.29 -5.23
CA TYR A 165 1.98 -7.93 -4.23
C TYR A 165 1.73 -9.40 -4.58
N ARG A 166 1.93 -10.28 -3.61
CA ARG A 166 1.84 -11.75 -3.75
C ARG A 166 1.15 -12.36 -2.54
N ASN A 167 -0.03 -11.86 -2.18
CA ASN A 167 -0.75 -12.45 -1.06
C ASN A 167 -1.56 -13.67 -1.53
N VAL A 168 -1.02 -14.86 -1.25
CA VAL A 168 -1.65 -16.15 -1.52
C VAL A 168 -2.97 -16.36 -0.77
N THR A 169 -3.22 -15.58 0.29
CA THR A 169 -4.44 -15.69 1.08
C THR A 169 -5.58 -14.81 0.56
N ALA A 170 -5.31 -13.91 -0.40
CA ALA A 170 -6.31 -13.01 -0.96
C ALA A 170 -7.55 -13.80 -1.43
N PRO A 171 -8.77 -13.37 -1.05
CA PRO A 171 -9.99 -14.11 -1.37
C PRO A 171 -10.35 -14.02 -2.86
N VAL A 172 -9.86 -12.99 -3.56
CA VAL A 172 -10.07 -12.79 -4.99
C VAL A 172 -8.83 -13.30 -5.74
N SER A 173 -8.82 -14.60 -6.01
CA SER A 173 -7.93 -15.18 -7.03
C SER A 173 -8.73 -15.30 -8.31
N ALA A 174 -8.81 -14.21 -9.06
CA ALA A 174 -9.49 -14.21 -10.35
C ALA A 174 -8.48 -14.42 -11.47
N GLU A 175 -8.86 -15.20 -12.47
CA GLU A 175 -8.31 -15.06 -13.81
C GLU A 175 -8.56 -13.60 -14.24
N THR A 176 -7.51 -12.78 -14.24
CA THR A 176 -7.62 -11.36 -14.56
C THR A 176 -7.55 -11.08 -16.07
N SER A 177 -7.82 -12.10 -16.89
CA SER A 177 -7.87 -11.95 -18.34
C SER A 177 -8.93 -10.92 -18.71
N GLY A 178 -8.58 -9.94 -19.54
CA GLY A 178 -9.47 -8.82 -19.89
C GLY A 178 -9.68 -7.75 -18.81
N TRP A 179 -9.15 -7.92 -17.59
CA TRP A 179 -9.22 -6.87 -16.57
C TRP A 179 -8.28 -5.73 -16.93
N LEU A 180 -8.65 -4.50 -16.58
CA LEU A 180 -7.87 -3.31 -16.95
C LEU A 180 -7.00 -2.84 -15.79
N PRO A 181 -5.78 -2.32 -16.05
CA PRO A 181 -4.93 -1.76 -15.01
C PRO A 181 -5.49 -0.40 -14.54
N ALA A 182 -5.41 -0.17 -13.24
CA ALA A 182 -5.75 1.09 -12.60
C ALA A 182 -4.90 1.31 -11.33
N TYR A 183 -5.18 2.42 -10.66
CA TYR A 183 -4.49 2.88 -9.46
C TYR A 183 -5.50 3.35 -8.41
N HIS A 184 -5.14 3.18 -7.15
CA HIS A 184 -5.90 3.63 -6.00
C HIS A 184 -4.96 4.33 -5.01
N GLY A 185 -5.20 5.61 -4.75
CA GLY A 185 -4.49 6.32 -3.69
C GLY A 185 -5.08 6.01 -2.32
N THR A 186 -4.23 5.79 -1.33
CA THR A 186 -4.69 5.49 0.04
C THR A 186 -3.83 6.16 1.11
N TRP A 187 -4.21 5.97 2.36
CA TRP A 187 -3.57 6.53 3.54
C TRP A 187 -2.69 5.43 4.14
N PHE A 188 -1.48 5.76 4.61
CA PHE A 188 -0.59 4.74 5.20
C PHE A 188 -1.23 4.02 6.38
N TYR A 189 -2.05 4.70 7.18
CA TYR A 189 -2.82 4.10 8.26
C TYR A 189 -3.77 2.97 7.82
N GLY A 190 -4.26 2.98 6.58
CA GLY A 190 -5.11 1.92 6.04
C GLY A 190 -4.34 0.82 5.30
N LEU A 191 -3.09 1.09 4.94
CA LEU A 191 -2.34 0.26 4.00
C LEU A 191 -2.07 -1.14 4.56
N TRP A 192 -1.77 -1.27 5.85
CA TRP A 192 -1.53 -2.58 6.45
C TRP A 192 -2.75 -3.50 6.34
N SER A 193 -3.92 -3.03 6.74
CA SER A 193 -5.19 -3.79 6.62
C SER A 193 -5.52 -4.16 5.18
N ILE A 194 -5.39 -3.21 4.24
CA ILE A 194 -5.63 -3.46 2.79
C ILE A 194 -4.75 -4.62 2.29
N LEU A 195 -3.46 -4.59 2.61
CA LEU A 195 -2.50 -5.58 2.13
C LEU A 195 -2.54 -6.90 2.89
N HIS A 196 -2.89 -6.87 4.17
CA HIS A 196 -3.05 -8.09 4.95
C HIS A 196 -4.26 -8.89 4.45
N HIS A 197 -5.40 -8.23 4.28
CA HIS A 197 -6.64 -8.88 3.83
C HIS A 197 -6.69 -9.06 2.31
N GLY A 198 -5.94 -8.28 1.55
CA GLY A 198 -5.89 -8.35 0.08
C GLY A 198 -7.18 -7.91 -0.60
N ILE A 199 -7.91 -7.00 0.04
CA ILE A 199 -9.16 -6.45 -0.48
C ILE A 199 -9.22 -4.95 -0.20
N PHE A 200 -10.03 -4.26 -0.99
CA PHE A 200 -10.49 -2.92 -0.65
C PHE A 200 -11.87 -3.02 0.02
N LEU A 201 -12.15 -2.11 0.94
CA LEU A 201 -13.50 -1.91 1.45
C LEU A 201 -14.20 -0.86 0.61
N GLU A 202 -15.47 -1.11 0.28
CA GLU A 202 -16.28 -0.14 -0.46
C GLU A 202 -16.53 1.10 0.39
N SER A 203 -16.47 2.28 -0.24
CA SER A 203 -17.08 3.46 0.36
C SER A 203 -18.59 3.31 0.23
N THR A 204 -19.30 3.25 1.35
CA THR A 204 -20.77 3.07 1.37
C THR A 204 -21.50 4.23 2.06
N ASN A 205 -20.77 5.15 2.67
CA ASN A 205 -21.32 6.27 3.44
C ASN A 205 -20.74 7.59 2.95
N GLU A 206 -21.62 8.44 2.42
CA GLU A 206 -21.28 9.77 1.90
C GLU A 206 -20.61 10.67 2.95
N GLY A 207 -21.13 10.68 4.18
CA GLY A 207 -20.61 11.50 5.28
C GLY A 207 -19.23 11.07 5.78
N ARG A 208 -18.77 9.85 5.43
CA ARG A 208 -17.43 9.34 5.79
C ARG A 208 -16.43 9.49 4.65
N GLY A 209 -16.89 9.55 3.41
CA GLY A 209 -16.05 9.57 2.20
C GLY A 209 -15.53 10.95 1.80
N HIS A 210 -14.39 11.00 1.13
CA HIS A 210 -13.93 12.18 0.41
C HIS A 210 -14.48 12.13 -1.02
N GLU A 211 -15.22 13.15 -1.45
CA GLU A 211 -15.81 13.22 -2.81
C GLU A 211 -16.65 11.97 -3.17
N PHE A 212 -17.51 11.53 -2.25
CA PHE A 212 -18.39 10.40 -2.50
C PHE A 212 -19.44 10.76 -3.57
N TRP A 213 -19.61 9.90 -4.57
CA TRP A 213 -20.64 10.05 -5.61
C TRP A 213 -21.29 8.74 -6.05
N ALA A 214 -20.78 7.59 -5.58
CA ALA A 214 -21.41 6.27 -5.68
C ALA A 214 -20.79 5.27 -4.68
N PRO A 215 -21.56 4.25 -4.22
CA PRO A 215 -20.99 3.18 -3.42
C PRO A 215 -20.02 2.28 -4.19
N GLY A 216 -18.85 2.03 -3.63
CA GLY A 216 -17.87 1.09 -4.19
C GLY A 216 -16.41 1.46 -3.92
N VAL A 217 -15.50 0.79 -4.63
CA VAL A 217 -14.06 1.06 -4.65
C VAL A 217 -13.74 1.96 -5.83
N TYR A 218 -13.06 3.07 -5.55
CA TYR A 218 -12.74 4.10 -6.52
C TYR A 218 -11.35 3.82 -7.07
N VAL A 219 -11.24 3.62 -8.37
CA VAL A 219 -9.95 3.41 -9.03
C VAL A 219 -9.87 4.29 -10.27
N THR A 220 -8.67 4.63 -10.70
CA THR A 220 -8.44 5.46 -11.89
C THR A 220 -7.34 4.88 -12.74
N ARG A 221 -7.45 5.02 -14.05
CA ARG A 221 -6.39 4.62 -14.98
C ARG A 221 -5.20 5.59 -14.98
N ARG A 222 -5.34 6.76 -14.35
CA ARG A 222 -4.31 7.79 -14.27
C ARG A 222 -3.62 7.73 -12.92
N PHE A 223 -2.31 7.50 -12.94
CA PHE A 223 -1.52 7.45 -11.72
C PHE A 223 -1.58 8.77 -10.93
N GLU A 224 -1.51 9.91 -11.63
CA GLU A 224 -1.55 11.24 -11.00
C GLU A 224 -2.84 11.49 -10.24
N THR A 225 -3.98 11.14 -10.83
CA THR A 225 -5.27 11.20 -10.16
C THR A 225 -5.30 10.33 -8.91
N ALA A 226 -4.77 9.10 -8.96
CA ALA A 226 -4.68 8.27 -7.75
C ALA A 226 -3.73 8.88 -6.70
N ARG A 227 -2.61 9.47 -7.12
CA ARG A 227 -1.65 10.13 -6.23
C ARG A 227 -2.27 11.26 -5.43
N GLU A 228 -3.20 12.03 -5.99
CA GLU A 228 -3.93 13.09 -5.28
C GLU A 228 -4.72 12.55 -4.07
N TYR A 229 -5.21 11.30 -4.14
CA TYR A 229 -5.87 10.62 -3.02
C TYR A 229 -4.89 9.88 -2.11
N ALA A 230 -3.64 9.68 -2.54
CA ALA A 230 -2.59 9.11 -1.71
C ALA A 230 -2.03 10.18 -0.77
N ARG A 231 -2.50 10.20 0.48
CA ARG A 231 -2.20 11.31 1.39
C ARG A 231 -0.71 11.36 1.76
N PRO A 232 -0.08 12.55 1.69
CA PRO A 232 1.26 12.77 2.20
C PRO A 232 1.36 12.51 3.69
N HIS A 233 2.37 11.75 4.08
CA HIS A 233 2.60 11.36 5.46
C HIS A 233 4.09 11.38 5.80
N GLN A 234 4.47 12.10 6.85
CA GLN A 234 5.78 11.92 7.48
C GLN A 234 5.74 10.71 8.41
N LEU A 235 6.29 9.58 7.95
CA LEU A 235 6.22 8.30 8.68
C LEU A 235 7.29 8.17 9.76
N PHE A 236 8.46 8.82 9.59
CA PHE A 236 9.67 8.53 10.36
C PHE A 236 10.29 9.77 11.02
N SER A 237 9.55 10.87 11.11
CA SER A 237 10.00 12.15 11.69
C SER A 237 11.30 12.70 11.07
N ASP A 238 11.72 12.21 9.90
CA ASP A 238 12.86 12.69 9.12
C ASP A 238 12.50 13.93 8.26
N GLY A 239 11.21 14.29 8.28
CA GLY A 239 10.62 15.33 7.45
C GLY A 239 10.44 14.94 5.99
N THR A 240 10.62 13.67 5.63
CA THR A 240 10.29 13.14 4.31
C THR A 240 8.81 12.81 4.26
N PHE A 241 8.09 13.37 3.30
CA PHE A 241 6.72 12.94 3.01
C PHE A 241 6.72 11.70 2.11
N TYR A 242 5.95 10.70 2.52
CA TYR A 242 5.68 9.49 1.77
C TYR A 242 4.22 9.51 1.28
N ARG A 243 3.98 8.93 0.11
CA ARG A 243 2.66 8.56 -0.39
C ARG A 243 2.64 7.08 -0.77
N CYS A 244 1.49 6.43 -0.64
CA CYS A 244 1.28 5.07 -1.11
C CYS A 244 0.15 5.03 -2.15
N VAL A 245 0.49 4.55 -3.35
CA VAL A 245 -0.48 4.34 -4.43
C VAL A 245 -0.49 2.85 -4.77
N VAL A 246 -1.65 2.23 -4.64
CA VAL A 246 -1.85 0.81 -4.92
C VAL A 246 -2.14 0.64 -6.40
N LYS A 247 -1.36 -0.19 -7.08
CA LYS A 247 -1.66 -0.64 -8.45
C LYS A 247 -2.63 -1.79 -8.37
N VAL A 248 -3.67 -1.73 -9.19
CA VAL A 248 -4.74 -2.71 -9.21
C VAL A 248 -5.08 -3.14 -10.63
N ARG A 249 -5.77 -4.26 -10.76
CA ARG A 249 -6.61 -4.52 -11.93
C ARG A 249 -8.07 -4.49 -11.51
N TYR A 250 -8.94 -4.05 -12.41
CA TYR A 250 -10.37 -4.09 -12.19
C TYR A 250 -11.11 -4.76 -13.36
N ASN A 251 -12.25 -5.37 -13.07
CA ASN A 251 -13.12 -5.94 -14.10
C ASN A 251 -13.96 -4.82 -14.76
N PRO A 252 -13.78 -4.50 -16.05
CA PRO A 252 -14.56 -3.46 -16.72
C PRO A 252 -16.06 -3.79 -16.83
N GLN A 253 -16.44 -5.08 -16.79
CA GLN A 253 -17.84 -5.51 -16.87
C GLN A 253 -18.62 -5.28 -15.56
N GLU A 254 -17.92 -4.96 -14.46
CA GLU A 254 -18.48 -4.74 -13.13
C GLU A 254 -18.40 -3.26 -12.73
N VAL A 255 -18.13 -2.36 -13.68
CA VAL A 255 -18.10 -0.92 -13.44
C VAL A 255 -19.52 -0.44 -13.15
N ARG A 256 -19.75 0.04 -11.93
CA ARG A 256 -21.04 0.61 -11.50
C ARG A 256 -21.21 2.03 -12.01
N LYS A 257 -20.12 2.80 -12.05
CA LYS A 257 -20.15 4.21 -12.44
C LYS A 257 -18.78 4.64 -12.97
N GLN A 258 -18.78 5.53 -13.96
CA GLN A 258 -17.57 6.08 -14.56
C GLN A 258 -17.70 7.59 -14.72
N ARG A 259 -16.60 8.30 -14.48
CA ARG A 259 -16.51 9.75 -14.68
C ARG A 259 -15.24 10.07 -15.48
N SER A 260 -15.43 10.60 -16.68
CA SER A 260 -14.32 11.09 -17.52
C SER A 260 -13.78 12.44 -17.00
N LYS A 261 -14.67 13.34 -16.59
CA LYS A 261 -14.32 14.61 -15.93
C LYS A 261 -13.77 14.34 -14.53
N GLY A 262 -12.46 14.38 -14.35
CA GLY A 262 -11.81 14.06 -13.06
C GLY A 262 -10.81 12.91 -13.12
N GLY A 263 -10.26 12.63 -14.31
CA GLY A 263 -9.13 11.70 -14.45
C GLY A 263 -9.53 10.24 -14.64
N ASP A 264 -10.62 9.97 -15.37
CA ASP A 264 -11.04 8.63 -15.76
C ASP A 264 -11.21 7.67 -14.55
N GLN A 265 -11.94 8.15 -13.56
CA GLN A 265 -12.28 7.40 -12.36
C GLN A 265 -13.45 6.44 -12.64
N VAL A 266 -13.35 5.24 -12.11
CA VAL A 266 -14.40 4.22 -12.12
C VAL A 266 -14.66 3.72 -10.71
N VAL A 267 -15.91 3.35 -10.45
CA VAL A 267 -16.36 2.75 -9.20
C VAL A 267 -16.75 1.31 -9.47
N VAL A 268 -16.10 0.38 -8.77
CA VAL A 268 -16.29 -1.07 -8.91
C VAL A 268 -16.58 -1.70 -7.55
N PRO A 269 -17.25 -2.87 -7.48
CA PRO A 269 -17.35 -3.61 -6.23
C PRO A 269 -15.98 -4.10 -5.76
N SER A 270 -15.85 -4.37 -4.45
CA SER A 270 -14.61 -4.90 -3.85
C SER A 270 -14.16 -6.23 -4.46
N CYS A 271 -15.09 -7.06 -4.95
CA CYS A 271 -14.77 -8.33 -5.60
C CYS A 271 -14.29 -8.18 -7.06
N ALA A 272 -14.48 -7.01 -7.67
CA ALA A 272 -14.07 -6.71 -9.05
C ALA A 272 -12.77 -5.89 -9.13
N VAL A 273 -11.96 -5.92 -8.06
CA VAL A 273 -10.66 -5.28 -7.99
C VAL A 273 -9.66 -6.20 -7.30
N VAL A 274 -8.45 -6.29 -7.85
CA VAL A 274 -7.34 -7.05 -7.28
C VAL A 274 -6.09 -6.20 -7.21
N ILE A 275 -5.28 -6.41 -6.17
CA ILE A 275 -4.03 -5.69 -5.94
C ILE A 275 -2.92 -6.34 -6.75
N GLU A 276 -2.19 -5.58 -7.59
CA GLU A 276 -0.96 -6.03 -8.25
C GLU A 276 0.30 -5.66 -7.46
N GLY A 277 0.24 -4.55 -6.71
CA GLY A 277 1.38 -4.05 -5.95
C GLY A 277 1.19 -2.63 -5.45
N VAL A 278 2.24 -2.07 -4.84
CA VAL A 278 2.21 -0.74 -4.24
C VAL A 278 3.43 0.06 -4.67
N PHE A 279 3.17 1.30 -5.09
CA PHE A 279 4.17 2.34 -5.26
C PHE A 279 4.29 3.14 -3.96
N PHE A 280 5.50 3.16 -3.41
CA PHE A 280 5.87 4.01 -2.31
C PHE A 280 6.65 5.20 -2.87
N CYS A 281 6.00 6.35 -2.95
CA CYS A 281 6.58 7.60 -3.41
C CYS A 281 7.14 8.34 -2.20
N ALA A 282 8.45 8.52 -2.16
CA ALA A 282 9.14 9.19 -1.08
C ALA A 282 9.68 10.55 -1.55
N ASN A 283 9.72 11.50 -0.61
CA ASN A 283 9.94 12.93 -0.87
C ASN A 283 8.88 13.52 -1.79
N ASP A 284 7.63 13.13 -1.57
CA ASP A 284 6.47 13.57 -2.35
C ASP A 284 5.55 14.46 -1.48
N PRO A 285 5.91 15.74 -1.30
CA PRO A 285 5.25 16.61 -0.34
C PRO A 285 3.81 16.97 -0.74
N PRO A 286 3.01 17.46 0.22
CA PRO A 286 1.70 18.05 -0.03
C PRO A 286 1.78 19.32 -0.87
N THR A 287 0.78 19.50 -1.74
CA THR A 287 0.50 20.78 -2.39
C THR A 287 -0.25 21.73 -1.43
N LYS A 288 -0.32 23.02 -1.79
CA LYS A 288 -1.03 24.02 -0.96
C LYS A 288 -2.51 23.65 -0.86
N GLY A 289 -3.00 23.47 0.37
CA GLY A 289 -4.41 23.12 0.62
C GLY A 289 -4.66 21.64 0.82
N GLU A 290 -3.67 20.79 0.53
CA GLU A 290 -3.79 19.34 0.63
C GLU A 290 -3.76 18.85 2.08
N GLU A 291 -4.67 17.91 2.39
CA GLU A 291 -4.68 17.15 3.65
C GLU A 291 -3.41 16.30 3.78
N ARG A 292 -2.83 16.24 4.98
CA ARG A 292 -1.59 15.50 5.24
C ARG A 292 -1.42 15.14 6.72
N PHE A 293 -0.41 14.30 6.97
CA PHE A 293 0.13 14.08 8.32
C PHE A 293 1.59 14.49 8.39
N GLU A 294 1.90 15.26 9.42
CA GLU A 294 3.27 15.73 9.72
C GLU A 294 3.98 14.78 10.71
N ASP A 295 3.26 13.79 11.23
CA ASP A 295 3.74 12.78 12.17
C ASP A 295 3.01 11.44 11.98
N TRP A 296 3.58 10.37 12.54
CA TRP A 296 2.92 9.09 12.69
C TRP A 296 2.31 8.97 14.08
N GLN A 297 1.07 8.48 14.16
CA GLN A 297 0.31 8.26 15.38
C GLN A 297 -0.23 6.84 15.34
N ASP A 298 0.25 5.98 16.23
CA ASP A 298 -0.09 4.57 16.19
C ASP A 298 -1.60 4.37 16.32
N GLU A 299 -2.29 5.14 17.17
CA GLU A 299 -3.73 5.05 17.40
C GLU A 299 -4.56 5.28 16.14
N LEU A 300 -4.01 5.88 15.08
CA LEU A 300 -4.72 6.05 13.82
C LEU A 300 -4.58 4.84 12.89
N GLU A 301 -3.59 3.97 13.09
CA GLU A 301 -3.40 2.81 12.24
C GLU A 301 -4.55 1.80 12.35
N VAL A 302 -4.95 1.26 11.20
CA VAL A 302 -5.87 0.13 11.09
C VAL A 302 -5.07 -1.16 11.14
N ILE A 303 -5.04 -1.76 12.33
CA ILE A 303 -4.42 -3.06 12.58
C ILE A 303 -5.36 -4.16 12.06
N PRO A 304 -4.90 -5.10 11.23
CA PRO A 304 -5.73 -6.20 10.74
C PRO A 304 -6.39 -6.97 11.88
N TYR A 305 -7.64 -7.40 11.68
CA TYR A 305 -8.39 -8.10 12.72
C TYR A 305 -7.70 -9.41 13.14
N GLY A 306 -7.61 -9.64 14.45
CA GLY A 306 -6.95 -10.82 15.03
C GLY A 306 -5.42 -10.71 15.10
N ILE A 307 -4.84 -9.56 14.75
CA ILE A 307 -3.44 -9.25 15.04
C ILE A 307 -3.39 -8.33 16.25
N GLU A 308 -2.67 -8.76 17.28
CA GLU A 308 -2.33 -7.92 18.41
C GLU A 308 -1.15 -7.01 18.09
N ARG A 309 -1.12 -5.83 18.71
CA ARG A 309 -0.03 -4.86 18.52
C ARG A 309 1.27 -5.32 19.21
N PHE A 310 1.15 -6.20 20.19
CA PHE A 310 2.24 -6.68 21.03
C PHE A 310 3.33 -7.36 20.17
N GLY A 311 4.58 -6.88 20.30
CA GLY A 311 5.75 -7.40 19.60
C GLY A 311 6.20 -6.64 18.35
N ILE A 312 5.49 -5.59 17.92
CA ILE A 312 5.96 -4.70 16.84
C ILE A 312 7.04 -3.77 17.38
N ASP A 313 6.81 -3.17 18.55
CA ASP A 313 7.69 -2.12 19.09
C ASP A 313 8.98 -2.70 19.72
N GLU A 314 8.88 -3.76 20.53
CA GLU A 314 10.06 -4.43 21.14
C GLU A 314 11.08 -4.91 20.10
N LYS A 315 10.62 -5.41 18.94
CA LYS A 315 11.52 -5.93 17.91
C LYS A 315 12.15 -4.83 17.07
N ILE A 316 11.48 -3.68 16.89
CA ILE A 316 12.05 -2.53 16.18
C ILE A 316 13.16 -1.90 17.02
N GLU A 317 12.97 -1.75 18.34
CA GLU A 317 13.99 -1.18 19.23
C GLU A 317 15.24 -2.07 19.28
N LEU A 318 15.06 -3.39 19.44
CA LEU A 318 16.18 -4.34 19.40
C LEU A 318 16.96 -4.30 18.07
N GLU A 319 16.28 -4.16 16.92
CA GLU A 319 16.96 -4.07 15.62
C GLU A 319 17.64 -2.71 15.39
N ARG A 320 17.14 -1.62 16.00
CA ARG A 320 17.79 -0.29 15.97
C ARG A 320 19.09 -0.30 16.75
N ASP A 321 19.10 -0.91 17.93
CA ASP A 321 20.29 -0.98 18.77
C ASP A 321 21.40 -1.80 18.10
N CYS A 322 21.03 -2.90 17.43
CA CYS A 322 21.98 -3.71 16.66
C CYS A 322 22.54 -3.02 15.41
N ALA A 323 21.77 -2.12 14.77
CA ALA A 323 22.20 -1.42 13.57
C ALA A 323 23.12 -0.24 13.88
N GLY A 324 22.89 0.47 14.99
CA GLY A 324 23.78 1.53 15.47
C GLY A 324 25.19 1.01 15.77
N GLN A 325 25.29 -0.16 16.41
CA GLN A 325 26.58 -0.78 16.72
C GLN A 325 27.44 -1.11 15.49
N LYS A 326 26.81 -1.53 14.38
CA LYS A 326 27.54 -1.87 13.15
C LYS A 326 28.06 -0.65 12.40
N ASP A 327 27.36 0.48 12.46
CA ASP A 327 27.80 1.71 11.81
C ASP A 327 28.94 2.37 12.60
N ASP A 328 28.95 2.26 13.94
CA ASP A 328 30.03 2.75 14.79
C ASP A 328 31.33 1.93 14.61
N GLU A 329 31.23 0.60 14.55
CA GLU A 329 32.37 -0.30 14.28
C GLU A 329 33.02 -0.02 12.90
N LEU A 330 32.19 0.22 11.88
CA LEU A 330 32.67 0.58 10.52
C LEU A 330 33.27 1.99 10.44
N GLN A 331 32.84 2.92 11.30
CA GLN A 331 33.48 4.24 11.40
C GLN A 331 34.80 4.18 12.16
N GLU A 332 34.91 3.33 13.18
CA GLU A 332 36.13 3.13 13.95
C GLU A 332 37.21 2.44 13.12
N GLU A 333 36.84 1.44 12.31
CA GLU A 333 37.76 0.78 11.38
C GLU A 333 38.33 1.76 10.33
N ARG A 334 37.50 2.68 9.83
CA ARG A 334 37.92 3.76 8.91
C ARG A 334 38.82 4.80 9.57
N ARG A 335 38.61 5.09 10.86
CA ARG A 335 39.50 5.98 11.63
C ARG A 335 40.85 5.31 11.90
N GLY A 336 40.86 4.00 12.14
CA GLY A 336 42.08 3.21 12.28
C GLY A 336 42.93 3.17 11.01
N THR A 337 42.31 3.06 9.83
CA THR A 337 43.06 3.04 8.55
C THR A 337 43.59 4.41 8.12
N ALA A 338 42.91 5.50 8.48
CA ALA A 338 43.34 6.86 8.15
C ALA A 338 44.56 7.33 8.96
N ALA A 339 44.87 6.68 10.09
CA ALA A 339 46.00 7.03 10.94
C ALA A 339 47.36 6.48 10.47
N GLN A 340 47.41 5.65 9.42
CA GLN A 340 48.66 5.03 8.93
C GLN A 340 49.25 5.62 7.65
N THR A 341 48.62 6.64 7.05
CA THR A 341 49.22 7.38 5.92
C THR A 341 49.88 8.66 6.42
N SER A 342 51.17 8.56 6.75
CA SER A 342 52.05 9.70 7.00
C SER A 342 52.23 10.55 5.72
N PRO A 343 52.16 11.88 5.78
CA PRO A 343 52.38 12.73 4.62
C PRO A 343 53.88 13.00 4.44
N GLU A 344 54.59 12.11 3.77
CA GLU A 344 55.92 12.44 3.23
C GLU A 344 55.84 12.85 1.76
N LYS A 345 56.28 14.10 1.52
CA LYS A 345 56.86 14.63 0.29
C LYS A 345 55.98 14.66 -0.96
N LEU A 346 55.48 15.86 -1.29
CA LEU A 346 55.48 16.32 -2.68
C LEU A 346 55.82 17.81 -2.74
N LEU A 347 57.04 18.03 -3.23
CA LEU A 347 57.69 19.29 -3.54
C LEU A 347 57.02 19.98 -4.74
N SER A 348 56.91 21.30 -4.62
CA SER A 348 57.04 22.34 -5.66
C SER A 348 56.79 21.98 -7.13
N ALA A 349 55.78 22.58 -7.74
CA ALA A 349 55.81 22.95 -9.15
C ALA A 349 55.00 24.23 -9.38
N ASP A 350 55.61 25.12 -10.14
CA ASP A 350 55.29 26.54 -10.30
C ASP A 350 53.99 26.83 -11.05
N LEU A 351 53.30 27.88 -10.61
CA LEU A 351 52.19 28.53 -11.31
C LEU A 351 52.72 29.62 -12.25
N PRO A 352 52.36 29.62 -13.55
CA PRO A 352 52.50 30.81 -14.37
C PRO A 352 51.30 31.74 -14.19
N CYS A 353 51.68 32.97 -13.84
CA CYS A 353 50.90 34.20 -13.77
C CYS A 353 50.37 34.65 -15.14
N GLN A 354 49.44 35.64 -15.10
CA GLN A 354 48.96 36.57 -16.14
C GLN A 354 47.54 36.31 -16.70
N PRO A 355 46.81 37.33 -17.21
CA PRO A 355 46.49 38.60 -16.56
C PRO A 355 45.01 39.02 -16.68
N LYS A 356 44.60 39.95 -15.80
CA LYS A 356 43.35 40.73 -15.86
C LYS A 356 43.37 41.77 -16.98
N ARG A 357 42.29 41.85 -17.79
CA ARG A 357 41.84 43.06 -18.52
C ARG A 357 40.31 43.02 -18.63
N ARG A 358 39.59 43.94 -17.96
CA ARG A 358 38.96 45.20 -18.48
C ARG A 358 37.94 44.94 -19.61
N ALA A 359 36.79 45.60 -19.76
CA ALA A 359 35.95 46.54 -19.00
C ALA A 359 34.77 46.92 -19.93
N ARG A 360 33.59 47.24 -19.37
CA ARG A 360 32.60 48.26 -19.82
C ARG A 360 31.89 48.16 -21.20
N ARG A 361 30.60 48.60 -21.14
CA ARG A 361 29.64 49.11 -22.17
C ARG A 361 28.60 48.08 -22.66
N ALA A 362 27.31 48.39 -22.81
CA ALA A 362 26.55 49.63 -22.62
C ALA A 362 25.05 49.34 -22.41
N ARG A 363 24.38 50.24 -21.69
CA ARG A 363 22.94 50.47 -21.70
C ARG A 363 22.55 51.22 -22.99
N ARG A 364 21.26 51.09 -23.37
CA ARG A 364 20.45 51.93 -24.29
C ARG A 364 20.68 51.77 -25.81
N ALA A 365 19.66 51.23 -26.48
CA ALA A 365 19.01 51.88 -27.63
C ALA A 365 17.59 51.30 -27.87
N GLN A 366 16.61 52.21 -27.91
CA GLN A 366 15.41 52.28 -28.78
C GLN A 366 14.38 51.12 -28.75
N ARG A 367 13.09 51.28 -28.39
CA ARG A 367 12.08 52.31 -28.74
C ARG A 367 12.09 52.67 -30.23
N ARG A 368 11.28 51.97 -31.05
CA ARG A 368 10.31 52.52 -32.04
C ARG A 368 9.90 51.46 -33.08
N ALA A 369 8.61 51.13 -33.08
CA ALA A 369 7.72 50.87 -34.22
C ALA A 369 6.39 50.44 -33.57
N GLY A 370 5.37 51.31 -33.48
CA GLY A 370 4.44 51.59 -34.58
C GLY A 370 3.30 50.58 -34.45
N GLY A 371 2.11 50.93 -33.99
CA GLY A 371 1.20 51.89 -34.64
C GLY A 371 0.19 51.07 -35.47
N GLY A 372 -1.09 51.12 -35.12
CA GLY A 372 -2.11 50.34 -35.81
C GLY A 372 -3.49 50.43 -35.16
N THR A 373 -4.06 51.63 -35.19
CA THR A 373 -5.51 51.87 -35.15
C THR A 373 -6.19 51.20 -36.34
N GLY A 374 -7.38 50.62 -36.14
CA GLY A 374 -8.17 50.05 -37.22
C GLY A 374 -9.53 49.59 -36.72
N ASP A 375 -10.40 50.56 -36.52
CA ASP A 375 -11.86 50.42 -36.46
C ASP A 375 -12.41 50.13 -37.86
N VAL A 376 -13.62 49.54 -37.94
CA VAL A 376 -14.63 49.49 -39.04
C VAL A 376 -15.21 48.07 -39.18
N GLY A 377 -16.52 47.94 -38.96
CA GLY A 377 -17.36 46.84 -39.45
C GLY A 377 -18.52 46.50 -38.54
#